data_AF-A0A7Y4VL11-F1
#
_entry.id   AF-A0A7Y4VL11-F1
#
_cell.length_a   1.000
_cell.length_b   1.000
_cell.length_c   1.000
_cell.angle_alpha   90.00
_cell.angle_beta   90.00
_cell.angle_gamma   90.00
#
_symmetry.space_group_name_H-M   'P 1'
#
loop_
_entity.id
_entity.type
_entity.pdbx_description
1 polymer ?
#
loop_
_entity_poly.entity_id
_entity_poly.type
_entity_poly.pdbx_seq_one_letter_code
_entity_poly.pdbx_strand_id
1 'polypeptide(L)'
;MEPDSLFDKNLDEESLNRMLVFLPDSSISFTSNIRNDHRFFGYSKPDTNSERLILFSVFTKDVENNPYCCKLGAYYDLFGEYPRLKLSNKINKFIEVELTDSSENSQMVYFKERWINIK
;
A
#
# COMPACT_ATOMS: atom_id res chain seq x y z
N MET A 1 1.07 36.58 -12.71
CA MET A 1 0.06 35.74 -12.05
C MET A 1 0.51 34.32 -12.29
N GLU A 2 1.38 33.83 -11.42
CA GLU A 2 1.89 32.46 -11.48
C GLU A 2 0.88 31.56 -10.79
N PRO A 3 0.48 30.41 -11.36
CA PRO A 3 -0.20 29.41 -10.59
C PRO A 3 0.82 28.77 -9.64
N ASP A 4 0.66 29.06 -8.36
CA ASP A 4 1.26 28.35 -7.23
C ASP A 4 1.04 26.85 -7.39
N SER A 5 2.01 26.20 -8.04
CA SER A 5 2.10 24.75 -8.15
C SER A 5 2.55 24.23 -6.79
N LEU A 6 1.58 23.97 -5.91
CA LEU A 6 1.67 23.18 -4.67
C LEU A 6 2.07 21.71 -4.94
N PHE A 7 3.04 21.49 -5.83
CA PHE A 7 3.80 20.24 -5.87
C PHE A 7 5.01 20.46 -4.98
N ASP A 8 4.86 20.06 -3.72
CA ASP A 8 5.91 20.05 -2.73
C ASP A 8 7.16 19.34 -3.29
N LYS A 9 8.19 20.13 -3.62
CA LYS A 9 9.45 19.68 -4.22
C LYS A 9 10.42 19.08 -3.19
N ASN A 10 9.91 18.51 -2.09
CA ASN A 10 10.73 17.81 -1.10
C ASN A 10 10.13 16.44 -0.74
N LEU A 11 9.82 15.64 -1.75
CA LEU A 11 9.82 14.19 -1.57
C LEU A 11 11.28 13.75 -1.56
N ASP A 12 11.88 13.67 -0.36
CA ASP A 12 13.20 13.09 -0.14
C ASP A 12 13.34 11.81 -0.97
N GLU A 13 14.47 11.65 -1.69
CA GLU A 13 14.74 10.47 -2.52
C GLU A 13 14.68 9.15 -1.71
N GLU A 14 14.69 9.22 -0.38
CA GLU A 14 14.48 8.07 0.51
C GLU A 14 13.00 7.67 0.71
N SER A 15 12.05 8.55 0.40
CA SER A 15 10.60 8.29 0.43
C SER A 15 10.08 7.66 -0.87
N LEU A 16 10.98 7.37 -1.81
CA LEU A 16 10.67 6.71 -3.06
C LEU A 16 10.31 5.23 -2.79
N ASN A 17 9.20 4.73 -3.33
CA ASN A 17 8.72 3.35 -3.14
C ASN A 17 8.26 3.00 -1.72
N ARG A 18 7.63 3.95 -1.04
CA ARG A 18 7.00 3.68 0.24
C ARG A 18 5.51 4.05 0.22
N MET A 19 4.77 3.29 0.98
CA MET A 19 3.40 3.49 1.35
C MET A 19 3.42 4.47 2.54
N LEU A 20 3.04 5.72 2.30
CA LEU A 20 2.91 6.74 3.33
C LEU A 20 1.60 6.52 4.09
N VAL A 21 1.69 6.28 5.39
CA VAL A 21 0.50 6.19 6.22
C VAL A 21 0.35 7.47 7.04
N PHE A 22 -0.78 8.15 6.85
CA PHE A 22 -1.20 9.32 7.62
C PHE A 22 -2.05 8.84 8.80
N LEU A 23 -1.47 8.89 10.01
CA LEU A 23 -2.12 8.47 11.24
C LEU A 23 -3.41 9.23 11.64
N PRO A 24 -3.60 10.54 11.40
CA PRO A 24 -4.80 11.23 11.88
C PRO A 24 -6.09 10.73 11.23
N ASP A 25 -6.03 10.24 9.99
CA ASP A 25 -7.18 9.73 9.24
C ASP A 25 -7.06 8.23 8.91
N SER A 26 -5.97 7.58 9.34
CA SER A 26 -5.55 6.24 8.89
C SER A 26 -5.44 6.11 7.36
N SER A 27 -5.41 7.23 6.64
CA SER A 27 -5.32 7.26 5.19
C SER A 27 -3.92 6.83 4.76
N ILE A 28 -3.85 5.94 3.79
CA ILE A 28 -2.58 5.48 3.23
C ILE A 28 -2.45 6.00 1.81
N SER A 29 -1.42 6.80 1.54
CA SER A 29 -1.09 7.31 0.22
C SER A 29 0.19 6.66 -0.27
N PHE A 30 0.29 6.34 -1.55
CA PHE A 30 1.55 5.83 -2.11
C PHE A 30 2.36 6.95 -2.72
N THR A 31 3.66 6.97 -2.44
CA THR A 31 4.62 7.79 -3.19
C THR A 31 5.34 6.90 -4.18
N SER A 32 4.80 6.89 -5.41
CA SER A 32 5.30 6.07 -6.52
C SER A 32 6.23 6.88 -7.42
N ASN A 33 7.48 6.45 -7.58
CA ASN A 33 8.38 6.92 -8.65
C ASN A 33 8.75 5.75 -9.59
N ILE A 34 8.10 5.72 -10.76
CA ILE A 34 8.04 4.69 -11.85
C ILE A 34 9.37 3.97 -12.20
N ARG A 35 10.52 4.42 -11.69
CA ARG A 35 11.85 3.88 -11.95
C ARG A 35 12.23 2.62 -11.15
N ASN A 36 11.42 2.13 -10.22
CA ASN A 36 11.76 1.02 -9.32
C ASN A 36 10.70 -0.11 -9.30
N ASP A 37 10.97 -1.21 -8.59
CA ASP A 37 10.04 -2.33 -8.43
C ASP A 37 8.89 -1.96 -7.47
N HIS A 38 7.73 -1.61 -8.04
CA HIS A 38 6.57 -1.06 -7.33
C HIS A 38 5.57 -2.11 -6.85
N ARG A 39 6.03 -3.31 -6.48
CA ARG A 39 5.12 -4.39 -6.07
C ARG A 39 5.03 -4.50 -4.56
N PHE A 40 3.91 -4.05 -4.01
CA PHE A 40 3.61 -4.15 -2.58
C PHE A 40 2.64 -5.29 -2.34
N PHE A 41 3.17 -6.41 -1.85
CA PHE A 41 2.34 -7.56 -1.50
C PHE A 41 1.87 -7.47 -0.05
N GLY A 42 0.58 -7.64 0.16
CA GLY A 42 0.01 -7.91 1.47
C GLY A 42 -0.18 -9.42 1.67
N TYR A 43 0.18 -9.89 2.84
CA TYR A 43 0.24 -11.31 3.19
C TYR A 43 -0.77 -11.66 4.29
N SER A 44 -1.18 -12.92 4.37
CA SER A 44 -2.10 -13.39 5.43
C SER A 44 -1.42 -13.61 6.77
N LYS A 45 -0.09 -13.68 6.79
CA LYS A 45 0.76 -13.76 7.98
C LYS A 45 1.95 -12.82 7.81
N PRO A 46 2.68 -12.46 8.87
CA PRO A 46 3.95 -11.72 8.78
C PRO A 46 5.09 -12.60 8.21
N ASP A 47 4.85 -13.22 7.04
CA ASP A 47 5.74 -14.13 6.34
C ASP A 47 5.52 -14.02 4.83
N THR A 48 6.58 -13.88 4.04
CA THR A 48 6.49 -13.73 2.58
C THR A 48 6.18 -14.99 1.79
N ASN A 49 6.28 -16.15 2.42
CA ASN A 49 5.89 -17.44 1.86
C ASN A 49 4.43 -17.76 2.17
N SER A 50 3.77 -16.94 2.99
CA SER A 50 2.34 -17.07 3.25
C SER A 50 1.49 -16.63 2.05
N GLU A 51 0.20 -16.97 2.11
CA GLU A 51 -0.77 -16.60 1.10
C GLU A 51 -0.77 -15.08 0.85
N ARG A 52 -0.72 -14.70 -0.44
CA ARG A 52 -0.80 -13.31 -0.86
C ARG A 52 -2.26 -12.91 -0.89
N LEU A 53 -2.61 -11.94 -0.07
CA LEU A 53 -3.97 -11.45 0.02
C LEU A 53 -4.21 -10.35 -0.99
N ILE A 54 -3.30 -9.39 -1.11
CA ILE A 54 -3.48 -8.20 -1.95
C ILE A 54 -2.15 -7.82 -2.60
N LEU A 55 -2.23 -7.20 -3.77
CA LEU A 55 -1.08 -6.59 -4.44
C LEU A 55 -1.41 -5.16 -4.84
N PHE A 56 -0.49 -4.24 -4.56
CA PHE A 56 -0.46 -2.93 -5.19
C PHE A 56 0.71 -2.87 -6.15
N SER A 57 0.45 -2.53 -7.42
CA SER A 57 1.47 -2.37 -8.45
C SER A 57 1.05 -1.38 -9.52
N VAL A 58 1.96 -0.51 -9.94
CA VAL A 58 1.72 0.43 -11.05
C VAL A 58 1.75 -0.24 -12.42
N PHE A 59 2.17 -1.50 -12.51
CA PHE A 59 2.29 -2.22 -13.78
C PHE A 59 1.01 -3.01 -14.09
N THR A 60 0.40 -2.73 -15.24
CA THR A 60 -0.78 -3.47 -15.75
C THR A 60 -0.59 -4.98 -15.72
N LYS A 61 0.58 -5.47 -16.15
CA LYS A 61 0.88 -6.91 -16.14
C LYS A 61 0.81 -7.58 -14.77
N ASP A 62 0.92 -6.81 -13.68
CA ASP A 62 0.90 -7.31 -12.31
C ASP A 62 -0.50 -7.18 -11.68
N VAL A 63 -1.40 -6.40 -12.29
CA VAL A 63 -2.73 -6.07 -11.79
C VAL A 63 -3.82 -6.74 -12.62
N GLU A 64 -3.74 -6.59 -13.94
CA GLU A 64 -4.71 -7.10 -14.90
C GLU A 64 -4.86 -8.62 -14.77
N ASN A 65 -6.11 -9.07 -14.61
CA ASN A 65 -6.47 -10.47 -14.37
C ASN A 65 -5.92 -11.09 -13.07
N ASN A 66 -5.39 -10.29 -12.14
CA ASN A 66 -4.87 -10.77 -10.85
C ASN A 66 -3.91 -11.99 -11.01
N PRO A 67 -2.77 -11.79 -11.69
CA PRO A 67 -1.89 -12.89 -12.12
C PRO A 67 -1.23 -13.62 -10.93
N TYR A 68 -1.23 -13.02 -9.76
CA TYR A 68 -0.70 -13.60 -8.52
C TYR A 68 -1.79 -14.27 -7.66
N CYS A 69 -3.02 -14.38 -8.17
CA CYS A 69 -4.16 -15.00 -7.50
C CYS A 69 -4.39 -14.46 -6.08
N CYS A 70 -4.20 -13.16 -5.89
CA CYS A 70 -4.41 -12.50 -4.61
C CYS A 70 -5.90 -12.55 -4.24
N LYS A 71 -6.23 -13.06 -3.04
CA LYS A 71 -7.62 -13.28 -2.59
C LYS A 71 -8.47 -11.99 -2.59
N LEU A 72 -7.87 -10.87 -2.19
CA LEU A 72 -8.46 -9.54 -2.18
C LEU A 72 -8.23 -8.80 -3.50
N GLY A 73 -7.51 -9.39 -4.47
CA GLY A 73 -7.24 -8.78 -5.76
C GLY A 73 -5.90 -8.05 -5.86
N ALA A 74 -5.68 -7.46 -7.03
CA ALA A 74 -4.50 -6.65 -7.35
C ALA A 74 -4.98 -5.27 -7.84
N TYR A 75 -4.24 -4.22 -7.49
CA TYR A 75 -4.69 -2.84 -7.65
C TYR A 75 -3.55 -1.93 -8.11
N TYR A 76 -3.90 -0.91 -8.90
CA TYR A 76 -2.94 0.06 -9.42
C TYR A 76 -2.42 1.04 -8.39
N ASP A 77 -3.30 1.46 -7.49
CA ASP A 77 -3.06 2.48 -6.47
C ASP A 77 -4.16 2.43 -5.40
N LEU A 78 -4.10 3.26 -4.35
CA LEU A 78 -5.11 3.40 -3.29
C LEU A 78 -5.99 4.66 -3.43
N PHE A 79 -5.89 5.43 -4.51
CA PHE A 79 -6.64 6.68 -4.71
C PHE A 79 -8.10 6.52 -5.23
N GLY A 80 -8.77 5.42 -4.92
CA GLY A 80 -10.12 5.06 -5.42
C GLY A 80 -11.05 4.59 -4.29
N GLU A 81 -12.16 3.93 -4.64
CA GLU A 81 -13.13 3.29 -3.70
C GLU A 81 -12.55 2.05 -3.01
N TYR A 82 -11.37 2.19 -2.40
CA TYR A 82 -10.67 1.05 -1.81
C TYR A 82 -11.07 0.84 -0.35
N PRO A 83 -10.92 -0.41 0.15
CA PRO A 83 -11.09 -0.73 1.55
C PRO A 83 -10.27 0.21 2.43
N ARG A 84 -10.90 0.71 3.51
CA ARG A 84 -10.22 1.55 4.49
C ARG A 84 -9.12 0.73 5.13
N LEU A 85 -7.90 1.25 5.11
CA LEU A 85 -6.77 0.63 5.76
C LEU A 85 -6.59 1.27 7.13
N LYS A 86 -6.37 0.46 8.16
CA LYS A 86 -6.04 0.93 9.49
C LYS A 86 -4.80 0.22 9.99
N LEU A 87 -3.75 0.98 10.32
CA LEU A 87 -2.58 0.43 10.98
C LEU A 87 -2.98 -0.11 12.35
N SER A 88 -2.71 -1.39 12.58
CA SER A 88 -2.98 -2.05 13.86
C SER A 88 -1.70 -2.13 14.69
N ASN A 89 -0.64 -2.72 14.14
CA ASN A 89 0.58 -2.98 14.91
C ASN A 89 1.80 -3.21 14.03
N LYS A 90 2.98 -3.16 14.66
CA LYS A 90 4.24 -3.60 14.05
C LYS A 90 4.65 -4.94 14.64
N ILE A 91 4.86 -5.94 13.77
CA ILE A 91 5.26 -7.29 14.16
C ILE A 91 6.52 -7.67 13.38
N ASN A 92 7.66 -7.76 14.08
CA ASN A 92 8.97 -8.03 13.49
C ASN A 92 9.32 -7.03 12.37
N LYS A 93 9.50 -7.52 11.14
CA LYS A 93 9.77 -6.73 9.93
C LYS A 93 8.51 -6.48 9.09
N PHE A 94 7.35 -6.64 9.72
CA PHE A 94 6.04 -6.48 9.09
C PHE A 94 5.19 -5.49 9.88
N ILE A 95 4.27 -4.87 9.17
CA ILE A 95 3.25 -3.99 9.69
C ILE A 95 1.92 -4.68 9.44
N GLU A 96 1.16 -4.83 10.51
CA GLU A 96 -0.21 -5.33 10.51
C GLU A 96 -1.14 -4.17 10.17
N VAL A 97 -1.95 -4.40 9.15
CA VAL A 97 -2.93 -3.46 8.64
C VAL A 97 -4.28 -4.17 8.56
N GLU A 98 -5.28 -3.58 9.18
CA GLU A 98 -6.66 -4.00 9.07
C GLU A 98 -7.25 -3.37 7.80
N LEU A 99 -7.65 -4.21 6.85
CA LEU A 99 -8.33 -3.83 5.62
C LEU A 99 -9.83 -3.98 5.83
N THR A 100 -10.58 -2.88 5.81
CA THR A 100 -12.03 -2.87 5.95
C THR A 100 -12.69 -2.57 4.61
N ASP A 101 -13.37 -3.56 4.04
CA ASP A 101 -14.11 -3.43 2.78
C ASP A 101 -15.35 -2.51 2.92
N SER A 102 -15.92 -2.10 1.79
CA SER A 102 -17.21 -1.38 1.71
C SER A 102 -18.36 -2.11 2.41
N SER A 103 -18.24 -3.42 2.58
CA SER A 103 -19.19 -4.26 3.32
C SER A 103 -18.92 -4.32 4.85
N GLU A 104 -18.06 -3.44 5.38
CA GLU A 104 -17.60 -3.40 6.78
C GLU A 104 -16.89 -4.67 7.28
N ASN A 105 -16.52 -5.58 6.38
CA ASN A 105 -15.71 -6.74 6.72
C ASN A 105 -14.25 -6.33 6.86
N SER A 106 -13.66 -6.56 8.03
CA SER A 106 -12.24 -6.36 8.27
C SER A 106 -11.44 -7.63 8.05
N GLN A 107 -10.29 -7.50 7.39
CA GLN A 107 -9.32 -8.57 7.21
C GLN A 107 -7.92 -8.06 7.57
N MET A 108 -7.20 -8.85 8.38
CA MET A 108 -5.82 -8.54 8.71
C MET A 108 -4.89 -8.88 7.55
N VAL A 109 -4.04 -7.92 7.20
CA VAL A 109 -3.04 -8.03 6.15
C VAL A 109 -1.70 -7.52 6.64
N TYR A 110 -0.65 -8.25 6.31
CA TYR A 110 0.71 -7.94 6.73
C TYR A 110 1.53 -7.44 5.55
N PHE A 111 2.14 -6.27 5.70
CA PHE A 111 3.03 -5.67 4.71
C PHE A 111 4.44 -5.60 5.28
N LYS A 112 5.49 -5.69 4.44
CA LYS A 112 6.85 -5.48 4.95
C LYS A 112 7.03 -4.03 5.41
N GLU A 113 7.64 -3.84 6.56
CA GLU A 113 7.90 -2.51 7.11
C GLU A 113 8.73 -1.63 6.16
N ARG A 114 9.65 -2.23 5.39
CA ARG A 114 10.52 -1.49 4.47
C ARG A 114 9.74 -0.76 3.37
N TRP A 115 8.51 -1.19 3.14
CA TRP A 115 7.60 -0.61 2.17
C TRP A 115 6.71 0.46 2.78
N ILE A 116 6.70 0.64 4.09
CA ILE A 116 5.81 1.58 4.78
C ILE A 116 6.65 2.68 5.41
N ASN A 117 6.26 3.92 5.17
CA ASN A 117 6.81 5.08 5.86
C ASN A 117 5.68 5.75 6.65
N ILE A 118 5.84 5.81 7.96
CA ILE A 118 4.85 6.43 8.85
C ILE A 118 5.29 7.88 9.03
N LYS A 119 4.45 8.84 8.63
CA LYS A 119 4.69 10.28 8.83
C LYS A 119 3.73 10.85 9.86
#